data_AF-A0AAW6RVX3-F1
#
_entry.id   AF-A0AAW6RVX3-F1
#
_cell.length_a   1.000
_cell.length_b   1.000
_cell.length_c   1.000
_cell.angle_alpha   90.00
_cell.angle_beta   90.00
_cell.angle_gamma   90.00
#
_symmetry.space_group_name_H-M   'P 1'
#
loop_
_entity.id
_entity.type
_entity.pdbx_description
1 polymer ?
#
loop_
_entity_poly.entity_id
_entity_poly.type
_entity_poly.pdbx_seq_one_letter_code
_entity_poly.pdbx_strand_id
1 'polypeptide(L)' 'MIRRIKHASTATCTLPIYMGFLMTEPNSISCTQLAETYNISHDSVNRFLEREDYTPHDLYQEAIQHIDNNKLIVSIDDT' A
#
# COMPACT_ATOMS: atom_id res chain seq x y z
N MET A 1 16.17 -3.28 -3.43
CA MET A 1 16.07 -4.56 -4.19
C MET A 1 14.60 -4.70 -4.57
N ILE A 2 14.26 -4.71 -5.86
CA ILE A 2 12.86 -4.81 -6.29
C ILE A 2 12.41 -6.27 -6.10
N ARG A 3 11.30 -6.49 -5.38
CA ARG A 3 10.84 -7.84 -4.99
C ARG A 3 10.43 -8.63 -6.24
N ARG A 4 10.81 -9.91 -6.32
CA ARG A 4 10.37 -10.81 -7.40
C ARG A 4 8.99 -11.36 -7.09
N ILE A 5 7.97 -10.90 -7.83
CA ILE A 5 6.62 -11.45 -7.77
C ILE A 5 6.67 -12.93 -8.20
N LYS A 6 6.24 -13.84 -7.32
CA LYS A 6 6.28 -15.29 -7.59
C LYS A 6 5.24 -15.74 -8.63
N HIS A 7 4.08 -15.07 -8.70
CA HIS A 7 2.97 -15.41 -9.62
C HIS A 7 2.12 -14.19 -10.01
N ALA A 8 1.52 -14.17 -11.20
CA ALA A 8 0.59 -13.11 -11.63
C ALA A 8 -0.64 -13.03 -10.70
N SER A 9 -1.14 -11.81 -10.44
CA SER A 9 -2.24 -11.61 -9.49
C SER A 9 -3.57 -11.76 -10.20
N THR A 10 -4.52 -12.43 -9.56
CA THR A 10 -5.94 -12.26 -9.90
C THR A 10 -6.62 -11.22 -9.01
N ALA A 11 -5.89 -10.62 -8.06
CA ALA A 11 -6.44 -9.57 -7.22
C ALA A 11 -6.64 -8.29 -8.03
N THR A 12 -7.78 -7.67 -7.84
CA THR A 12 -8.05 -6.28 -8.26
C THR A 12 -7.39 -5.27 -7.32
N CYS A 13 -7.06 -5.65 -6.08
CA CYS A 13 -6.24 -4.86 -5.17
C CYS A 13 -4.81 -4.80 -5.73
N THR A 14 -4.23 -3.60 -5.74
CA THR A 14 -2.90 -3.31 -6.27
C THR A 14 -2.09 -2.48 -5.27
N LEU A 15 -0.77 -2.44 -5.45
CA LEU A 15 0.11 -1.66 -4.59
C LEU A 15 -0.25 -0.15 -4.54
N PRO A 16 -0.57 0.53 -5.65
CA PRO A 16 -1.02 1.92 -5.59
C PRO A 16 -2.32 2.11 -4.78
N ILE A 17 -3.28 1.19 -4.91
CA ILE A 17 -4.54 1.22 -4.14
C ILE A 17 -4.25 1.07 -2.64
N TYR A 18 -3.44 0.05 -2.31
CA TYR A 18 -3.10 -0.25 -0.92
C TYR A 18 -2.31 0.89 -0.26
N MET A 19 -1.25 1.38 -0.91
CA MET A 19 -0.49 2.52 -0.40
C MET A 19 -1.32 3.80 -0.32
N GLY A 20 -2.16 4.07 -1.31
CA GLY A 20 -3.08 5.21 -1.31
C GLY A 20 -3.95 5.21 -0.06
N PHE A 21 -4.53 4.05 0.27
CA PHE A 21 -5.31 3.86 1.48
C PHE A 21 -4.51 4.07 2.77
N LEU A 22 -3.30 3.51 2.87
CA LEU A 22 -2.43 3.69 4.04
C LEU A 22 -2.08 5.17 4.30
N MET A 23 -1.92 5.95 3.23
CA MET A 23 -1.65 7.39 3.34
C MET A 23 -2.88 8.19 3.78
N THR A 24 -4.09 7.75 3.42
CA THR A 24 -5.34 8.43 3.81
C THR A 24 -5.81 8.04 5.21
N GLU A 25 -5.60 6.78 5.61
CA GLU A 25 -6.07 6.21 6.88
C GLU A 25 -4.90 5.64 7.71
N PRO A 26 -3.94 6.48 8.16
CA PRO A 26 -2.73 6.00 8.81
C PRO A 26 -2.96 5.40 10.21
N ASN A 27 -4.06 5.77 10.87
CA ASN A 27 -4.34 5.40 12.26
C ASN A 27 -5.39 4.29 12.43
N SER A 28 -6.07 3.89 11.35
CA SER A 28 -7.23 3.00 11.39
C SER A 28 -7.27 2.08 10.17
N ILE A 29 -6.20 1.33 9.96
CA ILE A 29 -6.05 0.46 8.78
C ILE A 29 -6.95 -0.77 8.92
N SER A 30 -8.00 -0.87 8.10
CA SER A 30 -8.88 -2.04 8.01
C SER A 30 -9.00 -2.53 6.57
N CYS A 31 -8.83 -3.84 6.36
CA CYS A 31 -9.06 -4.47 5.05
C CYS A 31 -10.50 -4.29 4.57
N THR A 32 -11.47 -4.24 5.49
CA THR A 32 -12.88 -3.97 5.18
C THR A 32 -13.06 -2.55 4.67
N GLN A 33 -12.47 -1.57 5.35
CA GLN A 33 -12.53 -0.17 4.91
C GLN A 33 -11.82 0.02 3.57
N LEU A 34 -10.65 -0.59 3.37
CA LEU A 34 -9.96 -0.60 2.08
C LEU A 34 -10.85 -1.13 0.95
N ALA A 35 -11.50 -2.27 1.19
CA ALA A 35 -12.40 -2.90 0.23
C ALA A 35 -13.59 -2.00 -0.11
N GLU A 36 -14.20 -1.37 0.90
CA GLU A 36 -15.31 -0.43 0.74
C GLU A 36 -14.89 0.86 0.02
N THR A 37 -13.78 1.50 0.42
CA THR A 37 -13.28 2.75 -0.15
C THR A 37 -12.99 2.62 -1.64
N TYR A 38 -12.40 1.49 -2.05
CA TYR A 38 -12.03 1.26 -3.46
C TYR A 38 -13.04 0.40 -4.22
N ASN A 39 -14.18 0.05 -3.60
CA ASN A 39 -15.23 -0.80 -4.16
C ASN A 39 -14.67 -2.11 -4.78
N ILE A 40 -13.77 -2.77 -4.05
CA ILE A 40 -13.18 -4.07 -4.41
C ILE A 40 -13.60 -5.14 -3.39
N SER A 41 -13.46 -6.42 -3.77
CA SER A 41 -13.81 -7.48 -2.83
C SER A 41 -12.77 -7.61 -1.71
N HIS A 42 -13.23 -7.95 -0.50
CA HIS A 42 -12.35 -8.26 0.62
C HIS A 42 -11.40 -9.43 0.29
N ASP A 43 -11.87 -10.43 -0.46
CA ASP A 43 -11.04 -11.54 -0.95
C ASP A 43 -9.91 -11.06 -1.86
N SER A 44 -10.15 -10.04 -2.68
CA SER A 44 -9.12 -9.42 -3.51
C SER A 44 -8.03 -8.74 -2.67
N VAL A 45 -8.42 -8.03 -1.61
CA VAL A 45 -7.48 -7.46 -0.63
C VAL A 45 -6.65 -8.54 0.04
N ASN A 46 -7.28 -9.60 0.54
CA ASN A 46 -6.58 -10.70 1.22
C ASN A 46 -5.59 -11.40 0.30
N ARG A 47 -6.01 -11.76 -0.92
CA ARG A 47 -5.12 -12.40 -1.90
C ARG A 47 -3.92 -11.53 -2.25
N PHE A 48 -4.13 -10.22 -2.34
CA PHE A 48 -3.03 -9.28 -2.55
C PHE A 48 -2.07 -9.30 -1.37
N LEU A 49 -2.56 -9.12 -0.13
CA LEU A 49 -1.71 -9.08 1.07
C LEU A 49 -0.96 -10.39 1.30
N GLU A 50 -1.63 -11.54 1.14
CA GLU A 50 -1.02 -12.87 1.28
C GLU A 50 0.03 -13.15 0.20
N ARG A 51 -0.20 -12.69 -1.03
CA ARG A 51 0.74 -12.88 -2.15
C ARG A 51 1.97 -12.00 -1.99
N GLU A 52 1.74 -10.73 -1.64
CA GLU A 52 2.80 -9.75 -1.55
C GLU A 52 3.63 -9.93 -0.28
N ASP A 53 3.02 -10.32 0.84
CA ASP A 53 3.69 -10.56 2.12
C ASP A 53 4.60 -9.37 2.50
N TYR A 54 4.08 -8.14 2.33
CA TYR A 54 4.85 -6.91 2.55
C TYR A 54 5.21 -6.72 4.01
N THR A 55 6.49 -6.47 4.27
CA THR A 55 6.92 -5.82 5.51
C THR A 55 6.79 -4.30 5.38
N PRO A 56 6.72 -3.55 6.50
CA PRO A 56 6.74 -2.09 6.45
C PRO A 56 7.96 -1.53 5.69
N HIS A 57 9.11 -2.21 5.76
CA HIS A 57 10.31 -1.83 5.03
C HIS A 57 10.12 -1.96 3.52
N ASP A 58 9.48 -3.04 3.05
CA ASP A 58 9.20 -3.24 1.63
C ASP A 58 8.29 -2.14 1.08
N LEU A 59 7.22 -1.80 1.81
CA LEU A 59 6.31 -0.72 1.43
C LEU A 59 7.03 0.62 1.33
N TYR A 60 7.92 0.93 2.29
CA TYR A 60 8.73 2.14 2.24
C TYR A 60 9.67 2.15 1.01
N GLN A 61 10.34 1.04 0.74
CA GLN A 61 11.25 0.93 -0.40
C GLN A 61 10.53 1.05 -1.75
N GLU A 62 9.30 0.59 -1.86
CA GLU A 62 8.48 0.81 -3.06
C GLU A 62 8.00 2.27 -3.14
N ALA A 63 7.47 2.81 -2.04
CA ALA A 63 6.93 4.17 -2.01
C ALA A 63 7.98 5.25 -2.30
N ILE A 64 9.18 5.11 -1.73
CA ILE A 64 10.25 6.10 -1.85
C ILE A 64 10.78 6.24 -3.28
N GLN A 65 10.57 5.24 -4.14
CA GLN A 65 10.92 5.32 -5.57
C GLN A 65 10.02 6.29 -6.35
N HIS A 66 8.83 6.57 -5.83
CA HIS A 66 7.86 7.47 -6.45
C HIS A 66 7.92 8.90 -5.88
N ILE A 67 8.86 9.15 -4.98
CA ILE A 67 9.05 10.44 -4.32
C ILE A 67 10.38 11.05 -4.81
N ASP A 68 10.36 12.30 -5.26
CA ASP A 68 11.59 13.03 -5.57
C ASP A 68 12.26 13.47 -4.27
N ASN A 69 13.21 12.65 -3.80
CA ASN A 69 13.94 12.90 -2.56
C ASN A 69 14.79 14.18 -2.57
N ASN A 70 15.00 14.83 -3.73
CA ASN A 70 15.77 16.07 -3.82
C ASN A 70 14.91 17.34 -3.65
N LYS A 71 13.58 17.20 -3.58
CA LYS A 71 12.62 18.33 -3.46
C LYS A 71 11.55 18.10 -2.39
N LEU A 72 11.89 17.37 -1.34
CA LEU A 72 10.98 17.10 -0.25
C LEU A 72 10.78 18.33 0.66
N ILE A 73 9.52 18.65 0.93
CA ILE A 73 9.12 19.55 2.02
C ILE A 73 8.65 18.64 3.16
N VAL A 74 9.37 18.66 4.28
CA VAL A 74 8.95 17.98 5.49
C VAL A 74 8.01 18.90 6.24
N SER A 75 6.72 18.60 6.24
CA SER A 75 5.71 19.28 7.05
C SER A 75 5.55 18.48 8.35
N ILE A 76 6.06 19.02 9.45
CA ILE A 76 5.87 18.45 10.79
C ILE A 76 4.66 19.14 11.39
N ASP A 77 3.60 18.37 11.64
CA ASP A 77 2.42 18.82 12.36
C ASP A 77 2.42 18.08 13.71
N ASP A 78 2.91 18.74 14.75
CA ASP A 78 2.85 18.25 16.13
C ASP A 78 1.57 18.82 16.78
N THR A 79 0.74 17.95 17.38
CA THR A 79 -0.37 18.34 18.28
C THR A 79 0.01 18.10 19.72
#